data_AF-A0A1L9C6L0-F1
#
_entry.id   AF-A0A1L9C6L0-F1
#
_cell.length_a   1.000
_cell.length_b   1.000
_cell.length_c   1.000
_cell.angle_alpha   90.00
_cell.angle_beta   90.00
_cell.angle_gamma   90.00
#
_symmetry.space_group_name_H-M   'P 1'
#
loop_
_entity.id
_entity.type
_entity.pdbx_description
1 polymer ?
#
loop_
_entity_poly.entity_id
_entity_poly.type
_entity_poly.pdbx_seq_one_letter_code
_entity_poly.pdbx_strand_id
1 'polypeptide(L)' 'MDFLAELEKKLYEEINEYMADRDIEKLADILEVIYRIAELKGYPGKDMEKIRMEKRVKTGCFSRNLYLFETSD' A
#
# COMPACT_ATOMS: atom_id res chain seq x y z
N MET A 1 5.01 22.19 -8.99
CA MET A 1 5.18 20.75 -8.77
C MET A 1 4.13 20.31 -7.78
N ASP A 2 3.37 19.28 -8.12
CA ASP A 2 2.40 18.69 -7.21
C ASP A 2 3.13 17.71 -6.28
N PHE A 3 3.10 17.99 -4.98
CA PHE A 3 3.77 17.16 -3.97
C PHE A 3 3.22 15.73 -3.94
N LEU A 4 1.93 15.56 -4.25
CA LEU A 4 1.33 14.24 -4.36
C LEU A 4 1.95 13.43 -5.51
N ALA A 5 2.15 14.06 -6.67
CA ALA A 5 2.74 13.42 -7.83
C ALA A 5 4.20 12.97 -7.56
N GLU A 6 4.97 13.75 -6.79
CA GLU A 6 6.32 13.36 -6.39
C GLU A 6 6.32 12.17 -5.40
N LEU A 7 5.37 12.11 -4.47
CA LEU A 7 5.22 10.95 -3.58
C LEU A 7 4.77 9.69 -4.32
N GLU A 8 3.90 9.83 -5.32
CA GLU A 8 3.50 8.68 -6.16
C GLU A 8 4.70 8.14 -6.95
N LYS A 9 5.60 9.01 -7.45
CA LYS A 9 6.88 8.57 -8.03
C LYS A 9 7.76 7.86 -7.00
N LYS A 10 7.90 8.45 -5.80
CA LYS A 10 8.69 7.87 -4.71
C LYS A 10 8.19 6.49 -4.31
N LEU A 11 6.87 6.27 -4.31
CA LEU A 11 6.29 4.95 -4.05
C LEU A 11 6.77 3.90 -5.07
N TYR A 12 6.83 4.24 -6.36
CA TYR A 12 7.37 3.33 -7.37
C TYR A 12 8.86 3.05 -7.18
N GLU A 13 9.65 4.04 -6.77
CA GLU A 13 11.07 3.87 -6.45
C GLU A 13 11.25 2.85 -5.32
N GLU A 14 10.58 3.03 -4.18
CA GLU A 14 10.71 2.13 -3.02
C GLU A 14 10.24 0.70 -3.33
N ILE A 15 9.19 0.55 -4.14
CA ILE A 15 8.76 -0.77 -4.63
C ILE A 15 9.87 -1.41 -5.47
N ASN A 16 10.52 -0.66 -6.36
CA ASN A 16 11.60 -1.20 -7.18
C ASN A 16 12.82 -1.59 -6.33
N GLU A 17 13.16 -0.79 -5.32
CA GLU A 17 14.24 -1.09 -4.36
C GLU A 17 13.94 -2.36 -3.55
N TYR A 18 12.71 -2.51 -3.03
CA TYR A 18 12.27 -3.76 -2.40
C TYR A 18 12.34 -4.95 -3.37
N MET A 19 12.01 -4.73 -4.64
CA MET A 19 12.04 -5.79 -5.64
C MET A 19 13.45 -6.26 -5.98
N ALA A 20 14.44 -5.38 -5.90
CA ALA A 20 15.84 -5.69 -6.11
C ALA A 20 16.45 -6.45 -4.91
N ASP A 21 16.31 -5.89 -3.70
CA ASP A 21 17.13 -6.32 -2.55
C ASP A 21 16.34 -7.09 -1.48
N ARG A 22 15.01 -7.16 -1.58
CA ARG A 22 14.10 -7.83 -0.62
C ARG A 22 14.23 -7.34 0.83
N ASP A 23 14.74 -6.12 1.00
CA ASP A 23 15.01 -5.55 2.30
C ASP A 23 13.71 -5.15 3.04
N ILE A 24 13.65 -5.46 4.33
CA ILE A 24 12.55 -5.10 5.22
C ILE A 24 12.46 -3.59 5.44
N GLU A 25 13.59 -2.86 5.38
CA GLU A 25 13.58 -1.40 5.48
C GLU A 25 12.79 -0.78 4.34
N LYS A 26 12.90 -1.33 3.13
CA LYS A 26 12.13 -0.88 1.96
C LYS A 26 10.63 -1.12 2.09
N LEU A 27 10.23 -2.18 2.80
CA LEU A 27 8.81 -2.36 3.13
C LEU A 27 8.30 -1.29 4.11
N ALA A 28 9.14 -0.84 5.04
CA ALA A 28 8.79 0.26 5.94
C ALA A 28 8.69 1.60 5.17
N ASP A 29 9.64 1.87 4.27
CA ASP A 29 9.63 3.07 3.41
C ASP A 29 8.36 3.11 2.54
N ILE A 30 7.97 1.99 1.93
CA ILE A 30 6.70 1.85 1.18
C ILE A 30 5.50 2.20 2.06
N LEU A 31 5.45 1.71 3.30
CA LEU A 31 4.33 2.00 4.21
C LEU A 31 4.28 3.50 4.55
N GLU A 32 5.41 4.13 4.85
CA GLU A 32 5.47 5.57 5.15
C GLU A 32 4.92 6.41 4.00
N VAL A 33 5.36 6.10 2.77
CA VAL A 33 4.89 6.81 1.57
C VAL A 33 3.39 6.59 1.34
N ILE A 34 2.88 5.37 1.53
CA ILE A 34 1.43 5.07 1.41
C ILE A 34 0.61 5.90 2.40
N TYR A 35 1.01 5.96 3.68
CA TYR A 35 0.29 6.74 4.68
C TYR A 35 0.31 8.23 4.33
N ARG A 36 1.44 8.76 3.86
CA ARG A 36 1.54 10.16 3.46
C ARG A 36 0.65 10.49 2.25
N ILE A 37 0.62 9.61 1.25
CA ILE A 37 -0.29 9.74 0.10
C ILE A 37 -1.75 9.72 0.55
N ALA A 38 -2.12 8.82 1.47
CA ALA A 38 -3.48 8.72 1.99
C ALA A 38 -3.90 10.03 2.70
N GLU A 39 -3.04 10.59 3.55
CA GLU A 39 -3.28 11.87 4.21
C GLU A 39 -3.52 13.00 3.21
N LEU A 40 -2.68 13.12 2.18
CA LEU A 40 -2.82 14.15 1.15
C LEU A 40 -4.10 13.98 0.32
N LYS A 41 -4.58 12.74 0.17
CA LYS A 41 -5.86 12.42 -0.47
C LYS A 41 -7.07 12.60 0.46
N GLY A 42 -6.87 13.07 1.69
CA GLY A 42 -7.95 13.33 2.65
C GLY A 42 -8.34 12.12 3.51
N TYR A 43 -7.50 11.09 3.55
CA TYR A 43 -7.69 9.89 4.37
C TYR A 43 -6.61 9.85 5.47
N PRO A 44 -6.81 10.54 6.60
CA PRO A 44 -5.87 10.49 7.72
C PRO A 44 -5.69 9.04 8.20
N GLY A 45 -4.54 8.73 8.83
CA GLY A 45 -4.13 7.34 9.11
C GLY A 45 -5.19 6.44 9.76
N LYS A 46 -6.06 6.99 10.63
CA LYS A 46 -7.17 6.26 11.24
C LYS A 46 -8.22 5.77 10.22
N ASP A 47 -8.53 6.58 9.21
CA ASP A 47 -9.50 6.23 8.16
C ASP A 47 -8.89 5.22 7.18
N MET A 48 -7.60 5.37 6.86
CA MET A 48 -6.87 4.39 6.06
C MET A 48 -6.81 3.02 6.76
N GLU A 49 -6.50 3.00 8.06
CA GLU A 49 -6.48 1.75 8.83
C GLU A 49 -7.86 1.11 8.95
N LYS A 50 -8.92 1.92 9.11
CA LYS A 50 -10.29 1.41 9.09
C LYS A 50 -10.60 0.70 7.77
N ILE A 51 -10.28 1.32 6.63
CA ILE A 51 -10.47 0.72 5.30
C ILE A 51 -9.65 -0.58 5.18
N ARG A 52 -8.39 -0.58 5.63
CA ARG A 52 -7.52 -1.77 5.61
C ARG A 52 -8.09 -2.92 6.44
N MET A 53 -8.63 -2.62 7.62
CA MET A 53 -9.24 -3.61 8.52
C MET A 53 -10.57 -4.15 7.96
N GLU A 54 -11.40 -3.30 7.35
CA GLU A 54 -12.61 -3.74 6.66
C GLU A 54 -12.28 -4.70 5.50
N LYS A 55 -11.23 -4.42 4.72
CA LYS A 55 -10.74 -5.34 3.67
C LYS A 55 -10.24 -6.66 4.27
N ARG A 56 -9.58 -6.63 5.43
CA ARG A 56 -9.14 -7.85 6.13
C ARG A 56 -10.31 -8.76 6.50
N VAL A 57 -11.39 -8.21 7.03
CA VAL A 57 -12.60 -8.99 7.36
C VAL A 57 -13.24 -9.57 6.09
N LYS A 58 -13.32 -8.78 5.02
CA LYS A 58 -13.99 -9.19 3.77
C LYS A 58 -13.19 -10.20 2.94
N THR A 59 -11.87 -10.02 2.84
CA THR A 59 -11.01 -10.72 1.87
C THR A 59 -9.88 -11.53 2.53
N GLY A 60 -9.82 -11.54 3.86
CA GLY A 60 -8.80 -12.27 4.60
C GLY A 60 -7.40 -11.63 4.57
N CYS A 61 -7.20 -10.48 3.91
CA CYS A 61 -5.91 -9.76 3.91
C CYS A 61 -4.73 -10.63 3.47
N PHE A 62 -4.92 -11.51 2.48
CA PHE A 62 -3.92 -12.46 2.00
C PHE A 62 -3.40 -13.46 3.07
N SER A 63 -3.96 -13.47 4.28
CA SER A 63 -3.51 -14.35 5.39
C SER A 63 -3.70 -15.84 5.14
N ARG A 64 -4.55 -16.20 4.17
CA ARG A 64 -4.75 -17.60 3.75
C ARG A 64 -3.80 -18.02 2.63
N ASN A 65 -2.91 -17.15 2.15
CA ASN A 65 -2.08 -17.36 0.94
C ASN A 65 -2.91 -17.78 -0.29
N LEU A 66 -4.19 -17.43 -0.32
CA LEU A 66 -5.09 -17.73 -1.42
C LEU A 66 -5.05 -16.56 -2.41
N TYR A 67 -4.66 -16.84 -3.64
CA TYR A 67 -4.86 -15.93 -4.76
C TYR A 67 -6.33 -16.00 -5.17
N LEU A 68 -7.01 -14.85 -5.22
CA LEU A 68 -8.33 -14.78 -5.83
C LEU A 68 -8.11 -14.87 -7.36
N PHE A 69 -8.42 -16.03 -7.95
CA PHE A 69 -8.57 -16.11 -9.40
C PHE A 69 -9.96 -15.56 -9.72
N GLU A 70 -10.03 -14.43 -10.42
CA GLU A 70 -11.31 -13.99 -11.01
C GLU A 70 -11.84 -15.14 -11.88
N THR A 71 -13.01 -15.67 -11.55
CA THR A 71 -13.78 -16.45 -12.50
C THR A 71 -14.37 -15.46 -13.50
N SER A 72 -13.81 -15.44 -14.71
CA SER A 72 -14.51 -14.86 -15.86
C SER A 72 -15.77 -15.69 -16.11
N ASP A 73 -16.94 -15.04 -16.09
CA ASP A 73 -18.18 -15.60 -16.64
C ASP A 73 -18.06 -15.79 -18.16
#